data_AF-A0AAD8ERS5-F1
#
_entry.id   AF-A0AAD8ERS5-F1
#
_cell.length_a   1.000
_cell.length_b   1.000
_cell.length_c   1.000
_cell.angle_alpha   90.00
_cell.angle_beta   90.00
_cell.angle_gamma   90.00
#
_symmetry.space_group_name_H-M   'P 1'
#
loop_
_entity.id
_entity.type
_entity.pdbx_description
1 polymer ?
#
loop_
_entity_poly.entity_id
_entity_poly.type
_entity_poly.pdbx_seq_one_letter_code
_entity_poly.pdbx_strand_id
1 'polypeptide(L)'
;CAKDNIPLESQGIYEIPCTSCEQSYVGRTNRRIQEYKAAINRQEPTSTLVQHIKQRGHKIDLTGSRTLAKIDHEKSRIYREAIEIEKRQHTMNTRDDVQRLPSTWKTALAAHHVIPRTAKKI
;
A
#
# COMPACT_ATOMS: atom_id res chain seq x y z
N CYS A 1 7.48 -10.54 -26.48
CA CYS A 1 7.83 -9.66 -25.34
C CYS A 1 6.70 -8.65 -25.11
N ALA A 2 5.61 -9.06 -24.45
CA ALA A 2 4.54 -8.15 -24.08
C ALA A 2 4.89 -7.58 -22.69
N LYS A 3 5.28 -6.30 -22.64
CA LYS A 3 5.33 -5.56 -21.38
C LYS A 3 3.88 -5.35 -20.96
N ASP A 4 3.42 -6.12 -19.97
CA ASP A 4 2.15 -5.84 -19.30
C ASP A 4 2.19 -4.38 -18.82
N ASN A 5 1.43 -3.54 -19.50
CA ASN A 5 1.35 -2.12 -19.24
C ASN A 5 0.44 -1.94 -18.02
N ILE A 6 1.03 -2.03 -16.83
CA ILE A 6 0.34 -1.68 -15.58
C ILE A 6 0.31 -0.14 -15.55
N PRO A 7 -0.86 0.51 -15.40
CA PRO A 7 -0.99 1.97 -15.43
C PRO A 7 -0.48 2.60 -14.13
N LEU A 8 0.80 2.39 -13.82
CA LEU A 8 1.51 2.92 -12.65
C LEU A 8 2.76 3.71 -13.07
N GLU A 9 2.77 4.27 -14.28
CA GLU A 9 3.89 5.10 -14.77
C GLU A 9 4.09 6.39 -13.96
N SER A 10 3.12 6.81 -13.14
CA SER A 10 3.28 7.95 -12.24
C SER A 10 3.92 7.53 -10.92
N GLN A 11 5.07 8.11 -10.59
CA GLN A 11 5.70 7.97 -9.27
C GLN A 11 4.70 8.35 -8.16
N GLY A 12 4.52 7.47 -7.17
CA GLY A 12 3.46 7.67 -6.19
C GLY A 12 3.30 6.55 -5.17
N ILE A 13 2.18 6.56 -4.47
CA ILE A 13 1.74 5.55 -3.51
C ILE A 13 0.59 4.77 -4.14
N TYR A 14 0.64 3.45 -4.04
CA TYR A 14 -0.41 2.56 -4.52
C TYR A 14 -0.92 1.66 -3.39
N GLU A 15 -2.11 1.12 -3.59
CA GLU A 15 -2.74 0.13 -2.73
C GLU A 15 -3.13 -1.09 -3.54
N ILE A 16 -2.86 -2.27 -2.97
CA ILE A 16 -3.25 -3.57 -3.51
C ILE A 16 -4.19 -4.23 -2.50
N PRO A 17 -5.49 -4.37 -2.81
CA PRO A 17 -6.41 -5.09 -1.95
C PRO A 17 -6.19 -6.60 -2.03
N CYS A 18 -6.42 -7.29 -0.91
CA CYS A 18 -6.61 -8.73 -0.91
C CYS A 18 -8.05 -9.06 -1.33
N THR A 19 -8.26 -10.09 -2.15
CA THR A 19 -9.63 -10.50 -2.54
C THR A 19 -10.26 -11.47 -1.55
N SER A 20 -9.44 -12.05 -0.67
CA SER A 20 -9.86 -13.07 0.30
C SER A 20 -10.01 -12.51 1.73
N CYS A 21 -9.60 -11.27 1.99
CA CYS A 21 -9.78 -10.63 3.29
C CYS A 21 -9.79 -9.10 3.17
N GLU A 22 -10.18 -8.41 4.25
CA GLU A 22 -10.25 -6.95 4.33
C GLU A 22 -8.88 -6.25 4.38
N GLN A 23 -7.78 -7.01 4.29
CA GLN A 23 -6.44 -6.45 4.35
C GLN A 23 -6.01 -5.87 3.01
N SER A 24 -5.27 -4.77 3.07
CA SER A 24 -4.67 -4.11 1.90
C SER A 24 -3.18 -3.87 2.11
N TYR A 25 -2.41 -3.96 1.03
CA TYR A 25 -0.99 -3.60 1.03
C TYR A 25 -0.84 -2.21 0.45
N VAL A 26 -0.13 -1.34 1.15
CA VAL A 26 0.22 0.00 0.67
C VAL A 26 1.69 0.02 0.33
N GLY A 27 2.03 0.44 -0.88
CA GLY A 27 3.42 0.48 -1.33
C GLY A 27 3.73 1.75 -2.13
N ARG A 28 5.02 2.04 -2.28
CA ARG A 28 5.51 3.15 -3.11
C ARG A 28 6.09 2.70 -4.45
N THR A 29 5.85 3.53 -5.45
CA THR A 29 6.26 3.35 -6.86
C THR A 29 7.68 3.87 -7.00
N ASN A 30 8.66 3.00 -6.75
CA ASN A 30 10.06 3.29 -7.09
C ASN A 30 10.85 2.03 -7.55
N ARG A 31 10.30 0.80 -7.40
CA ARG A 31 10.93 -0.47 -7.84
C ARG A 31 10.10 -1.75 -7.59
N ARG A 32 9.18 -1.72 -6.63
CA ARG A 32 8.58 -2.93 -6.04
C ARG A 32 7.57 -3.71 -6.89
N ILE A 33 6.86 -3.12 -7.86
CA ILE A 33 5.80 -3.87 -8.57
C ILE A 33 6.38 -4.93 -9.51
N GLN A 34 7.44 -4.59 -10.25
CA GLN A 34 8.10 -5.54 -11.14
C GLN A 34 8.87 -6.60 -10.34
N GLU A 35 9.55 -6.19 -9.27
CA GLU A 35 10.17 -7.10 -8.31
C GLU A 35 9.14 -8.05 -7.70
N TYR A 36 7.94 -7.55 -7.40
CA TYR A 36 6.86 -8.35 -6.84
C TYR A 36 6.30 -9.37 -7.83
N LYS A 37 6.06 -8.98 -9.09
CA LYS A 37 5.70 -9.95 -10.16
C LYS A 37 6.76 -11.05 -10.28
N ALA A 38 8.04 -10.68 -10.22
CA ALA A 38 9.13 -11.65 -10.24
C ALA A 38 9.17 -12.53 -8.98
N ALA A 39 8.93 -11.95 -7.79
CA ALA A 39 8.94 -12.66 -6.51
C ALA A 39 7.75 -13.62 -6.35
N ILE A 40 6.55 -13.28 -6.82
CA ILE A 40 5.42 -14.23 -6.91
C ILE A 40 5.82 -15.40 -7.78
N ASN A 41 6.37 -15.13 -8.97
CA ASN A 41 6.75 -16.17 -9.90
C ASN A 41 7.85 -17.08 -9.33
N ARG A 42 8.78 -16.51 -8.57
CA ARG A 42 9.86 -17.25 -7.88
C ARG A 42 9.45 -17.84 -6.53
N GLN A 43 8.23 -17.58 -6.05
CA GLN A 43 7.74 -17.94 -4.71
C GLN A 43 8.67 -17.51 -3.56
N GLU A 44 9.46 -16.45 -3.76
CA GLU A 44 10.41 -15.99 -2.75
C GLU A 44 9.69 -15.17 -1.67
N PRO A 45 9.92 -15.46 -0.38
CA PRO A 45 9.25 -14.78 0.74
C PRO A 45 9.80 -13.37 1.02
N THR A 46 10.39 -12.71 0.02
CA THR A 46 11.09 -11.42 0.19
C THR A 46 10.16 -10.24 0.44
N SER A 47 8.85 -10.39 0.16
CA SER A 47 7.84 -9.37 0.41
C SER A 47 6.72 -9.94 1.26
N THR A 48 6.29 -9.15 2.25
CA THR A 48 5.11 -9.35 3.08
C THR A 48 3.86 -9.74 2.29
N LEU A 49 3.76 -9.24 1.06
CA LEU A 49 2.65 -9.54 0.16
C LEU A 49 2.73 -11.01 -0.35
N VAL A 50 3.93 -11.52 -0.67
CA VAL A 50 4.13 -12.95 -1.01
C VAL A 50 3.92 -13.82 0.23
N GLN A 51 4.38 -13.37 1.40
CA GLN A 51 4.17 -14.09 2.64
C GLN A 51 2.69 -14.24 2.97
N HIS A 52 1.88 -13.18 2.78
CA HIS A 52 0.43 -13.23 2.97
C HIS A 52 -0.23 -14.26 2.05
N ILE A 53 0.12 -14.28 0.76
CA ILE A 53 -0.39 -15.27 -0.21
C ILE A 53 0.02 -16.68 0.21
N LYS A 54 1.29 -16.90 0.56
CA LYS A 54 1.83 -18.22 0.88
C LYS A 54 1.28 -18.78 2.19
N GLN A 55 1.17 -17.95 3.23
CA GLN A 55 0.71 -18.38 4.56
C GLN A 55 -0.80 -18.54 4.65
N ARG A 56 -1.57 -17.66 3.99
CA ARG A 56 -3.03 -17.67 4.08
C ARG A 56 -3.72 -18.32 2.88
N GLY A 57 -2.98 -18.63 1.82
CA GLY A 57 -3.56 -19.15 0.56
C GLY A 57 -4.45 -18.13 -0.16
N HIS A 58 -4.33 -16.86 0.19
CA HIS A 58 -5.18 -15.80 -0.33
C HIS A 58 -4.76 -15.35 -1.73
N LYS A 59 -5.73 -14.86 -2.50
CA LYS A 59 -5.49 -14.23 -3.79
C LYS A 59 -5.47 -12.70 -3.64
N ILE A 60 -4.66 -12.07 -4.47
CA ILE A 60 -4.53 -10.61 -4.52
C ILE A 60 -4.99 -10.12 -5.88
N ASP A 61 -5.53 -8.91 -5.91
CA ASP A 61 -5.94 -8.28 -7.16
C ASP A 61 -4.92 -7.21 -7.55
N LEU A 62 -3.96 -7.59 -8.39
CA LEU A 62 -3.01 -6.65 -8.97
C LEU A 62 -3.66 -5.73 -10.00
N THR A 63 -4.73 -6.18 -10.65
CA THR A 63 -5.49 -5.39 -11.63
C THR A 63 -6.37 -4.33 -10.97
N GLY A 64 -6.91 -4.62 -9.78
CA GLY A 64 -7.64 -3.68 -8.92
C GLY A 64 -6.74 -2.80 -8.05
N SER A 65 -5.43 -2.77 -8.33
CA SER A 65 -4.52 -1.86 -7.63
C SER A 65 -4.86 -0.40 -7.97
N ARG A 66 -4.88 0.46 -6.95
CA ARG A 66 -5.24 1.88 -7.11
C ARG A 66 -4.12 2.80 -6.67
N THR A 67 -3.93 3.90 -7.38
CA THR A 67 -3.02 4.97 -6.96
C THR A 67 -3.68 5.82 -5.88
N LEU A 68 -3.06 5.91 -4.70
CA LEU A 68 -3.53 6.74 -3.59
C LEU A 68 -3.06 8.19 -3.69
N ALA A 69 -1.83 8.40 -4.18
CA ALA A 69 -1.25 9.71 -4.33
C ALA A 69 -0.13 9.66 -5.38
N LYS A 70 -0.05 10.68 -6.25
CA LYS A 70 1.09 10.90 -7.13
C LYS A 70 2.05 11.86 -6.44
N ILE A 71 3.28 11.43 -6.23
CA ILE A 71 4.29 12.20 -5.50
C ILE A 71 5.65 11.88 -6.13
N ASP A 72 6.29 12.89 -6.70
CA ASP A 72 7.56 12.73 -7.41
C ASP A 72 8.78 12.72 -6.47
N HIS A 73 8.67 13.39 -5.32
CA HIS A 73 9.75 13.41 -4.34
C HIS A 73 9.77 12.13 -3.48
N GLU A 74 10.90 11.43 -3.48
CA GLU A 74 11.07 10.17 -2.75
C GLU A 74 10.82 10.31 -1.24
N LYS A 75 11.42 11.31 -0.58
CA LYS A 75 11.20 11.54 0.85
C LYS A 75 9.72 11.76 1.17
N SER A 76 9.03 12.54 0.35
CA SER A 76 7.59 12.77 0.48
C SER A 76 6.79 11.48 0.29
N ARG A 77 7.20 10.59 -0.61
CA ARG A 77 6.60 9.25 -0.75
C ARG A 77 6.78 8.42 0.52
N ILE A 78 7.96 8.41 1.14
CA ILE A 78 8.22 7.66 2.38
C ILE A 78 7.25 8.08 3.49
N TYR A 79 7.10 9.38 3.72
CA TYR A 79 6.18 9.89 4.73
C TYR A 79 4.72 9.63 4.36
N ARG A 80 4.34 9.80 3.09
CA ARG A 80 2.98 9.53 2.63
C ARG A 80 2.59 8.06 2.80
N GLU A 81 3.49 7.13 2.47
CA GLU A 81 3.30 5.69 2.67
C GLU A 81 3.01 5.38 4.15
N ALA A 82 3.84 5.91 5.06
CA ALA A 82 3.66 5.68 6.49
C ALA A 82 2.34 6.26 7.02
N ILE A 83 1.93 7.44 6.53
CA ILE A 83 0.64 8.05 6.89
C ILE A 83 -0.52 7.21 6.38
N GLU A 84 -0.45 6.73 5.14
CA GLU A 84 -1.50 5.90 4.54
C GLU A 84 -1.63 4.55 5.24
N ILE A 85 -0.53 4.00 5.75
CA ILE A 85 -0.56 2.76 6.53
C ILE A 85 -1.16 3.01 7.92
N GLU A 86 -0.73 4.05 8.64
CA GLU A 86 -1.26 4.38 9.97
C GLU A 86 -2.76 4.73 9.94
N LYS A 87 -3.25 5.28 8.82
CA LYS A 87 -4.68 5.57 8.62
C LYS A 87 -5.55 4.33 8.46
N ARG A 88 -4.97 3.18 8.11
CA ARG A 88 -5.72 1.96 7.80
C ARG A 88 -5.70 1.03 9.01
N GLN A 89 -6.87 0.51 9.38
CA GLN A 89 -7.00 -0.43 10.50
C GLN A 89 -6.44 -1.83 10.15
N HIS A 90 -6.52 -2.23 8.88
CA HIS A 90 -6.17 -3.58 8.42
C HIS A 90 -5.17 -3.56 7.26
N THR A 91 -3.90 -3.24 7.55
CA THR A 91 -2.83 -3.31 6.53
C THR A 91 -2.05 -4.61 6.58
N MET A 92 -1.66 -5.10 5.40
CA MET A 92 -0.74 -6.24 5.27
C MET A 92 0.69 -5.87 5.65
N ASN A 93 1.10 -4.60 5.50
CA ASN A 93 2.46 -4.13 5.75
C ASN A 93 2.99 -4.51 7.14
N THR A 94 4.23 -5.04 7.20
CA THR A 94 4.91 -5.29 8.47
C THR A 94 5.62 -4.04 8.98
N ARG A 95 6.00 -4.03 10.27
CA ARG A 95 6.71 -2.90 10.89
C ARG A 95 8.07 -2.63 10.25
N ASP A 96 8.68 -3.62 9.61
CA ASP A 96 9.95 -3.49 8.89
C ASP A 96 9.76 -2.86 7.50
N ASP A 97 8.56 -2.95 6.93
CA ASP A 97 8.22 -2.36 5.63
C ASP A 97 7.95 -0.86 5.68
N VAL A 98 7.79 -0.29 6.89
CA VAL A 98 7.17 1.01 7.12
C VAL A 98 8.09 1.94 7.89
N GLN A 99 8.29 3.14 7.36
CA GLN A 99 8.96 4.21 8.10
C GLN A 99 8.14 4.55 9.34
N ARG A 100 8.78 4.53 10.52
CA ARG A 100 8.11 4.96 11.76
C ARG A 100 7.76 6.45 11.68
N LEU A 101 6.48 6.76 11.79
CA LEU A 101 6.03 8.13 12.03
C LEU A 101 6.33 8.54 13.47
N PRO A 102 6.76 9.79 13.70
CA PRO A 102 6.86 10.34 15.06
C PRO A 102 5.51 10.26 15.79
N SER A 103 5.54 10.13 17.12
CA SER A 103 4.33 10.01 17.95
C SER A 103 3.35 11.16 17.78
N THR A 104 3.85 12.39 17.53
CA THR A 104 3.03 13.58 17.27
C THR A 104 2.10 13.42 16.07
N TRP A 105 2.54 12.70 15.03
CA TRP A 105 1.72 12.39 13.87
C TRP A 105 0.61 11.39 14.20
N LYS A 106 0.86 10.43 15.09
CA LYS A 106 -0.17 9.47 15.52
C LYS A 106 -1.32 10.19 16.22
N THR A 107 -0.99 11.13 17.12
CA THR A 107 -1.99 11.96 17.80
C THR A 107 -2.79 12.82 16.80
N ALA A 108 -2.11 13.45 15.84
CA ALA A 108 -2.79 14.25 14.81
C ALA A 108 -3.71 13.42 13.90
N LEU A 109 -3.28 12.22 13.51
CA LEU A 109 -4.08 11.31 12.67
C LEU A 109 -5.26 10.71 13.44
N ALA A 110 -5.11 10.43 14.73
CA ALA A 110 -6.19 9.96 15.59
C ALA A 110 -7.25 11.06 15.81
N ALA A 111 -6.84 12.31 16.01
CA ALA A 111 -7.74 13.44 16.15
C ALA A 111 -8.58 13.70 14.87
N HIS A 112 -8.01 13.45 13.70
CA HIS A 112 -8.70 13.61 12.41
C HIS A 112 -9.63 12.45 12.01
N HIS A 113 -9.59 11.30 12.71
CA HIS A 113 -10.49 10.17 12.46
C HIS A 113 -11.93 10.39 13.00
N VAL A 114 -12.19 11.49 13.70
CA VAL A 114 -13.45 11.73 14.43
C VAL A 114 -14.45 12.59 13.64
N ILE A 115 -14.12 13.05 12.43
CA ILE A 115 -15.10 13.78 11.61
C ILE A 115 -15.33 13.01 10.32
N PRO A 116 -16.33 12.11 10.26
CA PRO A 116 -16.95 11.84 8.98
C PRO A 116 -17.44 13.19 8.48
N ARG A 117 -16.86 13.68 7.37
CA ARG A 117 -17.48 14.74 6.57
C ARG A 117 -18.83 14.16 6.15
N THR A 118 -19.86 14.37 6.96
CA THR A 118 -21.24 14.22 6.54
C THR A 118 -21.37 15.06 5.29
N ALA A 119 -21.55 14.37 4.16
CA ALA A 119 -21.85 15.01 2.90
C ALA A 119 -23.10 15.86 3.13
N LYS A 120 -22.91 17.18 3.17
CA LYS A 120 -24.01 18.13 3.14
C LYS A 120 -24.58 18.04 1.73
N LYS A 121 -25.58 17.16 1.54
CA LYS A 121 -26.45 17.22 0.36
C LYS A 121 -27.22 18.53 0.47
N ILE A 122 -26.96 19.42 -0.48
CA ILE A 122 -27.82 20.57 -0.81
C ILE A 122 -28.76 20.07 -1.90
#